data_AF-A0A3B0T3U4-F1
#
_entry.id   AF-A0A3B0T3U4-F1
#
_cell.length_a   1.000
_cell.length_b   1.000
_cell.length_c   1.000
_cell.angle_alpha   90.00
_cell.angle_beta   90.00
_cell.angle_gamma   90.00
#
_symmetry.space_group_name_H-M   'P 1'
#
loop_
_entity.id
_entity.type
_entity.pdbx_description
1 polymer ?
#
loop_
_entity_poly.entity_id
_entity_poly.type
_entity_poly.pdbx_seq_one_letter_code
_entity_poly.pdbx_strand_id
1 'polypeptide(L)'
;MSMRTHDSEVLLFSAPHCSSCRAVRPAASDVASAFSRSVGFREIEATVERSVASRHGVKGVPTFVAIHDGVEVGRLVGIGTRIDLEKLFEAADSGDPIRRRISSTDRVLRLAVAASFAGAAIATGVTPLWILATGVGVFAVWDLLQPERRSRR
;
A
#
# COMPACT_ATOMS: atom_id res chain seq x y z
N MET A 1 31.71 14.96 1.70
CA MET A 1 31.44 14.31 3.01
C MET A 1 30.29 13.34 2.82
N SER A 2 30.60 12.07 2.55
CA SER A 2 29.61 11.01 2.35
C SER A 2 29.16 10.52 3.72
N MET A 3 27.92 10.81 4.12
CA MET A 3 27.33 10.15 5.28
C MET A 3 27.26 8.65 4.98
N ARG A 4 27.68 7.83 5.94
CA ARG A 4 27.40 6.39 5.95
C ARG A 4 25.90 6.21 6.15
N THR A 5 25.10 6.40 5.11
CA THR A 5 23.74 5.89 5.09
C THR A 5 23.86 4.40 4.85
N HIS A 6 23.25 3.59 5.72
CA HIS A 6 22.94 2.22 5.35
C HIS A 6 22.27 2.27 3.97
N ASP A 7 22.69 1.39 3.05
CA ASP A 7 22.07 1.30 1.71
C ASP A 7 20.56 1.06 1.84
N SER A 8 20.13 0.46 2.97
CA SER A 8 18.75 0.24 3.37
C SER A 8 18.35 1.12 4.58
N GLU A 9 17.25 1.88 4.46
CA GLU A 9 16.69 2.71 5.54
C GLU A 9 15.15 2.61 5.61
N VAL A 10 14.60 2.56 6.82
CA VAL A 10 13.16 2.66 7.08
C VAL A 10 12.88 3.97 7.82
N LEU A 11 12.06 4.82 7.21
CA LEU A 11 11.63 6.11 7.75
C LEU A 11 10.24 5.97 8.37
N LEU A 12 10.09 6.34 9.64
CA LEU A 12 8.79 6.48 10.31
C LEU A 12 8.40 7.96 10.41
N PHE A 13 7.37 8.36 9.68
CA PHE A 13 6.76 9.68 9.80
C PHE A 13 5.72 9.70 10.92
N SER A 14 6.03 10.44 11.99
CA SER A 14 5.31 10.50 13.25
C SER A 14 4.88 11.93 13.58
N ALA A 15 3.99 12.09 14.56
CA ALA A 15 3.60 13.39 15.10
C ALA A 15 3.41 13.32 16.63
N PRO A 16 3.76 14.38 17.38
CA PRO A 16 3.80 14.36 18.85
C PRO A 16 2.42 14.17 19.49
N HIS A 17 1.36 14.65 18.84
CA HIS A 17 -0.02 14.57 19.33
C HIS A 17 -0.85 13.47 18.65
N CYS A 18 -0.22 12.37 18.22
CA CYS A 18 -0.94 11.25 17.59
C CYS A 18 -1.00 10.02 18.51
N SER A 19 -2.21 9.62 18.91
CA SER A 19 -2.45 8.39 19.68
C SER A 19 -2.00 7.13 18.92
N SER A 20 -2.33 7.04 17.63
CA SER A 20 -1.95 5.92 16.76
C SER A 20 -0.43 5.80 16.58
N CYS A 21 0.31 6.91 16.52
CA CYS A 21 1.78 6.89 16.46
C CYS A 21 2.38 6.33 17.75
N ARG A 22 1.88 6.74 18.93
CA ARG A 22 2.38 6.23 20.22
C ARG A 22 2.20 4.72 20.37
N ALA A 23 1.13 4.16 19.82
CA ALA A 23 0.90 2.72 19.86
C ALA A 23 1.89 1.91 19.00
N VAL A 24 2.28 2.42 17.84
CA VAL A 24 3.16 1.68 16.90
C VAL A 24 4.65 1.86 17.18
N ARG A 25 5.05 2.98 17.81
CA ARG A 25 6.46 3.28 18.13
C ARG A 25 7.23 2.14 18.84
N PRO A 26 6.72 1.52 19.93
CA PRO A 26 7.45 0.44 20.59
C PRO A 26 7.62 -0.78 19.67
N ALA A 27 6.56 -1.18 18.96
CA ALA A 27 6.65 -2.31 18.02
C ALA A 27 7.64 -2.04 16.88
N ALA A 28 7.65 -0.81 16.34
CA ALA A 28 8.60 -0.41 15.31
C ALA A 28 10.04 -0.41 15.82
N SER A 29 10.28 0.08 17.05
CA SER A 29 11.60 0.06 17.67
C SER A 29 12.11 -1.35 17.93
N ASP A 30 11.24 -2.27 18.35
CA ASP A 30 11.59 -3.67 18.57
C ASP A 30 12.04 -4.34 17.27
N VAL A 31 11.26 -4.16 16.19
CA VAL A 31 11.59 -4.72 14.87
C VAL A 31 12.88 -4.06 14.34
N ALA A 32 13.01 -2.73 14.43
CA ALA A 32 14.22 -2.03 14.01
C ALA A 32 15.48 -2.55 14.73
N SER A 33 15.37 -2.88 16.01
CA SER A 33 16.49 -3.44 16.78
C SER A 33 16.96 -4.78 16.22
N ALA A 34 16.04 -5.62 15.74
CA ALA A 34 16.36 -6.89 15.10
C ALA A 34 17.12 -6.73 13.76
N PHE A 35 16.85 -5.66 13.01
CA PHE A 35 17.47 -5.37 11.71
C PHE A 35 18.59 -4.31 11.77
N SER A 36 18.99 -3.86 12.97
CA SER A 36 19.93 -2.75 13.19
C SER A 36 21.31 -2.91 12.54
N ARG A 37 21.70 -4.13 12.13
CA ARG A 37 22.97 -4.39 11.44
C ARG A 37 22.93 -4.03 9.96
N SER A 38 21.78 -4.11 9.32
CA SER A 38 21.64 -3.96 7.87
C SER A 38 20.72 -2.82 7.48
N VAL A 39 19.67 -2.55 8.25
CA VAL A 39 18.66 -1.53 7.98
C VAL A 39 18.74 -0.41 9.01
N GLY A 40 18.94 0.83 8.53
CA GLY A 40 18.81 2.02 9.36
C GLY A 40 17.35 2.32 9.69
N PHE A 41 17.03 2.73 10.92
CA PHE A 41 15.68 3.18 11.29
C PHE A 41 15.71 4.62 11.76
N ARG A 42 14.86 5.47 11.17
CA ARG A 42 14.78 6.90 11.51
C ARG A 42 13.34 7.32 11.74
N GLU A 43 13.06 7.83 12.93
CA GLU A 43 11.80 8.52 13.23
C GLU A 43 11.91 9.99 12.79
N ILE A 44 10.98 10.45 11.97
CA ILE A 44 10.89 11.81 11.43
C ILE A 44 9.58 12.42 11.91
N GLU A 45 9.68 13.57 12.56
CA GLU A 45 8.51 14.33 12.96
C GLU A 45 7.94 15.12 11.78
N ALA A 46 6.81 14.69 11.23
CA ALA A 46 6.23 15.27 10.01
C ALA A 46 5.75 16.72 10.19
N THR A 47 5.47 17.16 11.43
CA THR A 47 5.08 18.54 11.78
C THR A 47 6.25 19.51 11.72
N VAL A 48 7.45 19.06 12.07
CA VAL A 48 8.69 19.84 12.06
C VAL A 48 9.35 19.74 10.68
N GLU A 49 9.58 18.51 10.20
CA GLU A 49 10.26 18.22 8.93
C GLU A 49 9.28 18.10 7.75
N ARG A 50 8.44 19.13 7.56
CA ARG A 50 7.41 19.15 6.51
C ARG A 50 7.96 18.98 5.09
N SER A 51 9.14 19.53 4.82
CA SER A 51 9.80 19.39 3.51
C SER A 51 10.19 17.94 3.20
N VAL A 52 10.67 17.20 4.20
CA VAL A 52 10.99 15.76 4.06
C VAL A 52 9.71 14.95 3.84
N ALA A 53 8.70 15.17 4.68
CA ALA A 53 7.41 14.49 4.55
C ALA A 53 6.78 14.72 3.17
N SER A 54 6.84 15.95 2.65
CA SER A 54 6.35 16.29 1.31
C SER A 54 7.16 15.63 0.19
N ARG A 55 8.50 15.57 0.30
CA ARG A 55 9.35 14.87 -0.68
C ARG A 55 9.03 13.37 -0.77
N HIS A 56 8.70 12.74 0.34
CA HIS A 56 8.30 11.33 0.39
C HIS A 56 6.78 11.11 0.18
N GLY A 57 6.03 12.15 -0.21
CA GLY A 57 4.60 12.06 -0.52
C GLY A 57 3.71 11.66 0.66
N VAL A 58 4.15 11.92 1.89
CA VAL A 58 3.45 11.52 3.11
C VAL A 58 2.25 12.43 3.33
N LYS A 59 1.04 11.85 3.27
CA LYS A 59 -0.25 12.57 3.42
C LYS A 59 -0.88 12.41 4.80
N GLY A 60 -0.32 11.57 5.66
CA GLY A 60 -0.84 11.28 6.99
C GLY A 60 0.16 10.50 7.84
N VAL A 61 -0.10 10.46 9.14
CA VAL A 61 0.73 9.76 10.13
C VAL A 61 -0.12 8.74 10.90
N PRO A 62 0.45 7.61 11.35
CA PRO A 62 1.82 7.14 11.09
C PRO A 62 1.98 6.61 9.65
N THR A 63 3.13 6.89 9.04
CA THR A 63 3.51 6.31 7.74
C THR A 63 4.94 5.81 7.80
N PHE A 64 5.17 4.58 7.36
CA PHE A 64 6.51 4.00 7.20
C PHE A 64 6.88 3.94 5.72
N VAL A 65 8.12 4.28 5.41
CA VAL A 65 8.69 4.22 4.05
C VAL A 65 9.99 3.44 4.12
N ALA A 66 10.06 2.33 3.40
CA ALA A 66 11.26 1.52 3.24
C ALA A 66 12.01 1.94 1.98
N ILE A 67 13.29 2.18 2.12
CA ILE A 67 14.20 2.65 1.09
C ILE A 67 15.37 1.66 1.00
N HIS A 68 15.74 1.29 -0.22
CA HIS A 68 16.92 0.48 -0.52
C HIS A 68 17.62 1.13 -1.71
N ASP A 69 18.92 1.41 -1.59
CA ASP A 69 19.73 2.12 -2.60
C ASP A 69 19.11 3.44 -3.09
N GLY A 70 18.46 4.17 -2.17
CA GLY A 70 17.77 5.42 -2.47
C GLY A 70 16.43 5.27 -3.21
N VAL A 71 15.97 4.05 -3.47
CA VAL A 71 14.68 3.74 -4.10
C VAL A 71 13.68 3.26 -3.06
N GLU A 72 12.45 3.78 -3.13
CA GLU A 72 11.37 3.30 -2.27
C GLU A 72 10.95 1.87 -2.68
N VAL A 73 11.20 0.90 -1.81
CA VAL A 73 10.82 -0.51 -2.00
C VAL A 73 9.48 -0.83 -1.36
N GLY A 74 9.04 -0.07 -0.37
CA GLY A 74 7.78 -0.33 0.30
C GLY A 74 7.26 0.84 1.12
N ARG A 75 5.95 0.83 1.37
CA ARG A 75 5.26 1.80 2.22
C ARG A 75 4.18 1.10 3.03
N LEU A 76 4.07 1.49 4.29
CA LEU A 76 2.97 1.10 5.18
C LEU A 76 2.32 2.36 5.74
N VAL A 77 1.02 2.54 5.49
CA VAL A 77 0.26 3.72 5.94
C VAL A 77 -0.72 3.29 7.03
N GLY A 78 -0.69 3.96 8.17
CA GLY A 78 -1.55 3.67 9.32
C GLY A 78 -0.90 2.74 10.34
N ILE A 79 -1.73 2.16 11.21
CA ILE A 79 -1.28 1.25 12.26
C ILE A 79 -0.97 -0.11 11.64
N GLY A 80 0.33 -0.40 11.49
CA GLY A 80 0.81 -1.70 11.04
C GLY A 80 0.78 -2.75 12.16
N THR A 81 0.55 -4.01 11.80
CA THR A 81 0.82 -5.13 12.72
C THR A 81 2.32 -5.39 12.80
N ARG A 82 2.76 -6.18 13.81
CA ARG A 82 4.17 -6.60 13.90
C ARG A 82 4.64 -7.32 12.62
N ILE A 83 3.80 -8.17 12.05
CA ILE A 83 4.08 -8.90 10.80
C ILE A 83 4.26 -7.93 9.62
N ASP A 84 3.43 -6.87 9.54
CA ASP A 84 3.55 -5.88 8.46
C ASP A 84 4.85 -5.06 8.59
N LEU A 85 5.26 -4.76 9.83
CA LEU A 85 6.52 -4.09 10.11
C LEU A 85 7.69 -5.00 9.74
N GLU A 86 7.70 -6.26 10.18
CA GLU A 86 8.77 -7.21 9.84
C GLU A 86 8.94 -7.36 8.32
N LYS A 87 7.84 -7.52 7.58
CA LYS A 87 7.86 -7.56 6.10
C LYS A 87 8.41 -6.27 5.48
N LEU A 88 8.14 -5.13 6.10
CA LEU A 88 8.65 -3.84 5.62
C LEU A 88 10.17 -3.73 5.81
N PHE A 89 10.69 -4.19 6.95
CA PHE A 89 12.13 -4.23 7.21
C PHE A 89 12.84 -5.28 6.36
N GLU A 90 12.23 -6.44 6.13
CA GLU A 90 12.74 -7.47 5.22
C GLU A 90 12.79 -6.96 3.77
N ALA A 91 11.78 -6.21 3.32
CA ALA A 91 11.80 -5.58 2.00
C ALA A 91 12.90 -4.50 1.89
N ALA A 92 13.14 -3.73 2.96
CA ALA A 92 14.25 -2.79 3.01
C ALA A 92 15.61 -3.51 2.96
N ASP A 93 15.76 -4.63 3.68
CA ASP A 93 16.99 -5.41 3.72
C ASP A 93 17.31 -6.09 2.39
N SER A 94 16.31 -6.74 1.79
CA SER A 94 16.46 -7.51 0.55
C SER A 94 16.42 -6.67 -0.73
N GLY A 95 15.91 -5.44 -0.65
CA GLY A 95 15.67 -4.59 -1.82
C GLY A 95 14.52 -5.07 -2.73
N ASP A 96 13.82 -6.16 -2.38
CA ASP A 96 12.69 -6.64 -3.17
C ASP A 96 11.46 -5.76 -2.87
N PRO A 97 10.96 -4.99 -3.85
CA PRO A 97 9.85 -4.10 -3.60
C PRO A 97 8.63 -4.88 -3.11
N ILE A 98 7.91 -4.34 -2.11
CA ILE A 98 6.56 -4.75 -1.71
C ILE A 98 5.60 -4.37 -2.83
N ARG A 99 5.74 -5.02 -3.99
CA ARG A 99 4.65 -5.15 -4.92
C ARG A 99 3.63 -5.98 -4.17
N ARG A 100 2.45 -5.41 -3.90
CA ARG A 100 1.22 -6.19 -4.00
C ARG A 100 1.19 -6.75 -5.42
N ARG A 101 1.92 -7.83 -5.64
CA ARG A 101 1.91 -8.62 -6.85
C ARG A 101 0.49 -9.15 -6.86
N ILE A 102 -0.39 -8.47 -7.59
CA ILE A 102 -1.60 -9.11 -8.09
C ILE A 102 -1.07 -10.36 -8.75
N SER A 103 -1.29 -11.50 -8.09
CA SER A 103 -0.74 -12.77 -8.52
C SER A 103 -1.13 -12.96 -9.98
N SER A 104 -0.18 -13.35 -10.83
CA SER A 104 -0.44 -13.58 -12.26
C SER A 104 -1.63 -14.53 -12.46
N THR A 105 -1.87 -15.41 -11.48
CA THR A 105 -3.05 -16.28 -11.41
C THR A 105 -4.37 -15.52 -11.33
N ASP A 106 -4.47 -14.39 -10.63
CA ASP A 106 -5.69 -13.56 -10.54
C ASP A 106 -6.00 -12.88 -11.88
N ARG A 107 -4.96 -12.52 -12.66
CA ARG A 107 -5.16 -12.02 -14.03
C ARG A 107 -5.66 -13.12 -14.96
N VAL A 108 -5.04 -14.30 -14.94
CA VAL A 108 -5.45 -15.44 -15.76
C VAL A 108 -6.85 -15.91 -15.39
N LEU A 109 -7.18 -15.95 -14.09
CA LEU A 109 -8.50 -16.34 -13.60
C LEU A 109 -9.59 -15.35 -14.06
N ARG A 110 -9.33 -14.03 -13.98
CA ARG A 110 -10.28 -13.02 -14.48
C ARG A 110 -10.50 -13.13 -15.98
N LEU A 111 -9.43 -13.33 -16.75
CA LEU A 111 -9.51 -13.49 -18.20
C LEU A 111 -10.24 -14.79 -18.57
N ALA A 112 -9.98 -15.89 -17.85
CA ALA A 112 -10.65 -17.17 -18.06
C ALA A 112 -12.16 -17.07 -17.74
N VAL A 113 -12.52 -16.45 -16.62
CA VAL A 113 -13.93 -16.23 -16.26
C VAL A 113 -14.62 -15.36 -17.31
N ALA A 114 -14.00 -14.26 -17.74
CA ALA A 114 -14.53 -13.40 -18.79
C ALA A 114 -14.69 -14.13 -20.14
N ALA A 115 -13.71 -14.95 -20.53
CA ALA A 115 -13.76 -15.75 -21.75
C ALA A 115 -14.85 -16.82 -21.68
N SER A 116 -15.03 -17.48 -20.53
CA SER A 116 -16.12 -18.44 -20.31
C SER A 116 -17.50 -17.80 -20.44
N PHE A 117 -17.70 -16.61 -19.85
CA PHE A 117 -18.97 -15.87 -19.99
C PHE A 117 -19.21 -15.42 -21.44
N ALA A 118 -18.18 -14.90 -22.12
CA ALA A 118 -18.28 -14.50 -23.52
C ALA A 118 -18.59 -15.70 -24.44
N GLY A 119 -17.91 -16.83 -24.23
CA GLY A 119 -18.13 -18.07 -24.98
C GLY A 119 -19.54 -18.63 -24.77
N ALA A 120 -20.03 -18.65 -23.52
CA ALA A 120 -21.39 -19.08 -23.21
C ALA A 120 -22.45 -18.16 -23.85
N ALA A 121 -22.23 -16.86 -23.86
CA ALA A 121 -23.12 -15.89 -24.52
C ALA A 121 -23.17 -16.08 -26.05
N ILE A 122 -22.01 -16.35 -26.68
CA ILE A 122 -21.93 -16.61 -28.13
C ILE A 122 -22.59 -17.95 -28.47
N ALA A 123 -22.32 -19.01 -27.70
CA ALA A 123 -22.77 -20.37 -28.02
C ALA A 123 -24.28 -20.59 -27.81
N THR A 124 -24.91 -19.87 -26.87
CA THR A 124 -26.34 -20.04 -26.57
C THR A 124 -27.25 -19.19 -27.47
N GLY A 125 -26.71 -18.32 -28.34
CA GLY A 125 -27.50 -17.46 -29.22
C GLY A 125 -28.37 -16.43 -28.49
N VAL A 126 -28.21 -16.30 -27.17
CA VAL A 126 -28.92 -15.31 -26.37
C VAL A 126 -28.18 -13.99 -26.48
N THR A 127 -28.54 -13.16 -27.45
CA THR A 127 -28.16 -11.75 -27.44
C THR A 127 -28.62 -11.14 -26.11
N PRO A 128 -27.71 -10.70 -25.24
CA PRO A 128 -28.05 -10.55 -23.84
C PRO A 128 -28.51 -9.11 -23.58
N LEU A 129 -29.58 -8.70 -24.27
CA LEU A 129 -30.25 -7.42 -24.04
C LEU A 129 -30.63 -7.25 -22.56
N TRP A 130 -30.99 -8.36 -21.89
CA TRP A 130 -31.23 -8.41 -20.45
C TRP A 130 -29.96 -8.30 -19.56
N ILE A 131 -28.76 -8.68 -20.02
CA ILE A 131 -27.50 -8.54 -19.26
C ILE A 131 -27.00 -7.10 -19.40
N LEU A 132 -27.20 -6.48 -20.57
CA LEU A 132 -27.00 -5.03 -20.71
C LEU A 132 -27.99 -4.27 -19.83
N ALA A 133 -29.28 -4.65 -19.81
CA ALA A 133 -30.28 -4.01 -18.97
C ALA A 133 -30.01 -4.20 -17.46
N THR A 134 -29.64 -5.40 -17.02
CA THR A 134 -29.28 -5.65 -15.61
C THR A 134 -27.92 -5.06 -15.25
N GLY A 135 -26.93 -5.09 -16.14
CA GLY A 135 -25.63 -4.47 -15.96
C GLY A 135 -25.73 -2.94 -15.82
N VAL A 136 -26.50 -2.28 -16.68
CA VAL A 136 -26.79 -0.84 -16.58
C VAL A 136 -27.59 -0.54 -15.32
N GLY A 137 -28.57 -1.37 -14.97
CA GLY A 137 -29.35 -1.22 -13.73
C GLY A 137 -28.49 -1.32 -12.47
N VAL A 138 -27.63 -2.34 -12.37
CA VAL A 138 -26.72 -2.54 -11.23
C VAL A 138 -25.67 -1.43 -11.18
N PHE A 139 -25.12 -0.99 -12.31
CA PHE A 139 -24.15 0.11 -12.34
C PHE A 139 -24.79 1.44 -11.93
N ALA A 140 -25.99 1.76 -12.42
CA ALA A 140 -26.72 2.97 -12.05
C ALA A 140 -27.10 2.96 -10.56
N VAL A 141 -27.55 1.83 -10.03
CA VAL A 141 -27.87 1.67 -8.61
C VAL A 141 -26.61 1.77 -7.75
N TRP A 142 -25.51 1.14 -8.17
CA TRP A 142 -24.22 1.21 -7.48
C TRP A 142 -23.63 2.64 -7.48
N ASP A 143 -23.73 3.37 -8.58
CA ASP A 143 -23.28 4.76 -8.71
C ASP A 143 -24.13 5.71 -7.84
N LEU A 144 -25.45 5.49 -7.78
CA LEU A 144 -26.37 6.22 -6.88
C LEU A 144 -26.13 5.91 -5.40
N LEU A 145 -25.63 4.71 -5.07
CA LEU A 145 -25.29 4.28 -3.71
C LEU A 145 -23.88 4.70 -3.24
N GLN A 146 -23.11 5.42 -4.06
CA GLN A 146 -21.73 5.86 -3.71
C GLN A 146 -21.58 7.39 -3.49
N PRO A 147 -22.47 8.10 -2.76
CA PRO A 147 -22.31 9.54 -2.53
C PRO A 147 -21.05 9.89 -1.70
N GLU A 148 -20.52 8.96 -0.88
CA GLU A 148 -19.37 9.24 -0.01
C GLU A 148 -18.00 9.28 -0.72
N ARG A 149 -17.86 8.77 -1.95
CA ARG A 149 -16.55 8.74 -2.64
C ARG A 149 -16.13 10.09 -3.26
N ARG A 150 -17.00 11.10 -3.25
CA ARG A 150 -16.73 12.40 -3.89
C ARG A 150 -15.92 13.38 -3.03
N SER A 151 -15.76 13.16 -1.72
CA SER A 151 -15.07 14.11 -0.82
C SER A 151 -13.58 13.82 -0.56
N ARG A 152 -12.99 12.82 -1.22
CA ARG A 152 -11.55 12.49 -1.12
C ARG A 152 -10.74 12.79 -2.39
N ARG A 153 -11.11 13.84 -3.14
CA ARG A 153 -10.24 14.45 -4.16
C ARG A 153 -9.97 15.90 -3.82
#